data_AF-A0A4Z0M5S7-F1
#
_entry.id   AF-A0A4Z0M5S7-F1
#
_cell.length_a   1.000
_cell.length_b   1.000
_cell.length_c   1.000
_cell.angle_alpha   90.00
_cell.angle_beta   90.00
_cell.angle_gamma   90.00
#
_symmetry.space_group_name_H-M   'P 1'
#
loop_
_entity.id
_entity.type
_entity.pdbx_description
1 polymer ?
#
loop_
_entity_poly.entity_id
_entity_poly.type
_entity_poly.pdbx_seq_one_letter_code
_entity_poly.pdbx_strand_id
1 'polypeptide(L)'
;MIEHLNIRVDGQGLHAFTPAVQGVVAASGRDEGLCTLFIRHTSASLLVQENYDPSARRDLEHWLNRLVPENDPLYTHTLEGADDMPAHIKAALTACQLSIPFEHGELLLGTWQGIFLWEHRHYRGERRVVVHL
;
A
#
# COMPACT_ATOMS: atom_id res chain seq x y z
N MET A 1 -10.40 -7.58 -16.30
CA MET A 1 -10.21 -6.17 -16.69
C MET A 1 -8.99 -5.65 -15.94
N ILE A 2 -8.12 -4.87 -16.58
CA ILE A 2 -6.91 -4.34 -15.95
C ILE A 2 -6.95 -2.80 -16.00
N GLU A 3 -6.79 -2.18 -14.84
CA GLU A 3 -6.69 -0.72 -14.68
C GLU A 3 -5.38 -0.34 -13.98
N HIS A 4 -4.93 0.90 -14.22
CA HIS A 4 -3.70 1.43 -13.64
C HIS A 4 -3.99 2.67 -12.79
N LEU A 5 -3.66 2.61 -11.50
CA LEU A 5 -3.79 3.72 -10.58
C LEU A 5 -2.40 4.30 -10.26
N ASN A 6 -2.28 5.62 -10.38
CA ASN A 6 -1.14 6.38 -9.86
C ASN A 6 -1.53 6.95 -8.49
N ILE A 7 -0.86 6.48 -7.45
CA ILE A 7 -1.11 6.88 -6.07
C ILE A 7 -0.05 7.88 -5.68
N ARG A 8 -0.47 9.10 -5.35
CA ARG A 8 0.42 10.14 -4.84
C ARG A 8 0.84 9.81 -3.42
N VAL A 9 2.12 9.96 -3.14
CA VAL A 9 2.73 9.78 -1.82
C VAL A 9 3.52 11.02 -1.46
N ASP A 10 3.41 11.48 -0.21
CA ASP A 10 4.08 12.69 0.29
C ASP A 10 5.13 12.39 1.37
N GLY A 11 5.66 11.17 1.37
CA GLY A 11 6.68 10.69 2.29
C GLY A 11 6.33 9.32 2.83
N GLN A 12 7.16 8.85 3.75
CA GLN A 12 6.98 7.59 4.44
C GLN A 12 5.65 7.57 5.20
N GLY A 13 4.90 6.48 5.10
CA GLY A 13 3.62 6.30 5.80
C GLY A 13 2.54 5.62 4.97
N LEU A 14 1.35 5.52 5.57
CA LEU A 14 0.18 4.89 4.96
C LEU A 14 -0.71 5.93 4.26
N HIS A 15 -0.79 5.82 2.94
CA HIS A 15 -1.57 6.66 2.03
C HIS A 15 -2.85 5.95 1.63
N ALA A 16 -4.00 6.46 2.06
CA ALA A 16 -5.29 5.84 1.77
C ALA A 16 -5.67 6.04 0.30
N PHE A 17 -6.14 4.99 -0.37
CA PHE A 17 -6.64 5.08 -1.74
C PHE A 17 -7.88 4.22 -2.01
N THR A 18 -8.61 3.79 -0.97
CA THR A 18 -9.86 3.03 -1.09
C THR A 18 -10.84 3.60 -2.12
N PRO A 19 -11.14 4.92 -2.16
CA PRO A 19 -12.11 5.46 -3.11
C PRO A 19 -11.71 5.26 -4.57
N ALA A 20 -10.41 5.24 -4.88
CA ALA A 20 -9.93 4.99 -6.23
C ALA A 20 -10.19 3.53 -6.66
N VAL A 21 -9.99 2.58 -5.74
CA VAL A 21 -10.29 1.16 -6.01
C VAL A 21 -11.80 0.94 -6.11
N GLN A 22 -12.59 1.55 -5.23
CA GLN A 22 -14.05 1.48 -5.26
C GLN A 22 -14.59 2.01 -6.60
N GLY A 23 -14.04 3.12 -7.11
CA GLY A 23 -14.38 3.65 -8.43
C GLY A 23 -14.13 2.66 -9.58
N VAL A 24 -13.02 1.89 -9.53
CA VAL A 24 -12.73 0.85 -10.54
C VAL A 24 -13.72 -0.31 -10.46
N VAL A 25 -14.07 -0.76 -9.25
CA VAL A 25 -15.07 -1.82 -9.05
C VAL A 25 -16.44 -1.38 -9.56
N ALA A 26 -16.92 -0.21 -9.14
CA ALA A 26 -18.21 0.33 -9.55
C ALA A 26 -18.30 0.54 -11.07
N ALA A 27 -17.23 1.00 -11.71
CA ALA A 27 -17.19 1.20 -13.17
C ALA A 27 -17.12 -0.12 -13.97
N SER A 28 -16.78 -1.24 -13.33
CA SER A 28 -16.62 -2.53 -14.01
C SER A 28 -17.93 -3.12 -14.53
N GLY A 29 -19.07 -2.70 -13.96
CA GLY A 29 -20.39 -3.28 -14.25
C GLY A 29 -20.56 -4.74 -13.82
N ARG A 30 -19.61 -5.29 -13.05
CA ARG A 30 -19.67 -6.65 -12.50
C ARG A 30 -20.40 -6.63 -11.17
N ASP A 31 -21.26 -7.61 -10.96
CA ASP A 31 -22.04 -7.73 -9.73
C ASP A 31 -21.16 -8.22 -8.57
N GLU A 32 -20.44 -9.33 -8.76
CA GLU A 32 -19.54 -9.90 -7.74
C GLU A 32 -18.20 -10.35 -8.33
N GLY A 33 -17.20 -10.53 -7.45
CA GLY A 33 -15.91 -11.09 -7.83
C GLY A 33 -14.78 -10.80 -6.86
N LEU A 34 -13.55 -10.89 -7.37
CA LEU A 34 -12.32 -10.65 -6.61
C LEU A 34 -11.51 -9.51 -7.23
N CYS A 35 -11.36 -8.41 -6.49
CA CYS A 35 -10.48 -7.30 -6.84
C CYS A 35 -9.07 -7.59 -6.36
N THR A 36 -8.14 -7.76 -7.30
CA THR A 36 -6.72 -7.96 -6.98
C THR A 36 -5.94 -6.68 -7.26
N LEU A 37 -5.14 -6.25 -6.30
CA LEU A 37 -4.28 -5.08 -6.37
C LEU A 37 -2.83 -5.53 -6.36
N PHE A 38 -1.99 -5.03 -7.25
CA PHE A 38 -0.56 -5.34 -7.29
C PHE A 38 0.28 -4.07 -7.43
N ILE A 39 1.19 -3.83 -6.48
CA ILE A 39 2.10 -2.68 -6.54
C ILE A 39 3.32 -3.00 -7.40
N ARG A 40 3.67 -2.10 -8.33
CA ARG A 40 4.82 -2.26 -9.23
C ARG A 40 6.09 -1.60 -8.67
N HIS A 41 6.35 -1.79 -7.37
CA HIS A 41 7.45 -1.16 -6.64
C HIS A 41 7.97 -2.12 -5.56
N THR A 42 9.28 -2.13 -5.35
CA THR A 42 9.96 -3.01 -4.38
C THR A 42 10.27 -2.32 -3.05
N SER A 43 9.95 -1.03 -2.93
CA SER A 43 10.23 -0.18 -1.77
C SER A 43 8.94 0.39 -1.16
N ALA A 44 7.80 -0.18 -1.50
CA ALA A 44 6.48 0.23 -1.03
C ALA A 44 5.55 -1.00 -1.04
N SER A 45 4.50 -0.96 -0.23
CA SER A 45 3.60 -2.10 -0.02
C SER A 45 2.14 -1.71 -0.14
N LEU A 46 1.28 -2.72 -0.16
CA LEU A 46 -0.16 -2.59 -0.03
C LEU A 46 -0.62 -3.19 1.30
N LEU A 47 -1.61 -2.57 1.92
CA LEU A 47 -2.16 -3.06 3.18
C LEU A 47 -3.65 -2.73 3.33
N VAL A 48 -4.41 -3.63 3.95
CA VAL A 48 -5.72 -3.31 4.52
C VAL A 48 -5.56 -3.06 6.02
N GLN A 49 -5.91 -1.87 6.48
CA GLN A 49 -5.79 -1.47 7.90
C GLN A 49 -6.91 -0.53 8.32
N GLU A 50 -6.89 -0.14 9.60
CA GLU A 50 -7.83 0.84 10.14
C GLU A 50 -7.76 2.21 9.42
N ASN A 51 -8.92 2.73 9.04
CA ASN A 51 -9.09 4.03 8.38
C ASN A 51 -9.92 5.04 9.21
N TYR A 52 -10.00 4.84 10.54
CA TYR A 52 -10.71 5.72 11.45
C TYR A 52 -9.75 6.54 12.32
N ASP A 53 -9.04 5.91 13.26
CA ASP A 53 -8.07 6.62 14.09
C ASP A 53 -6.69 6.70 13.38
N PRO A 54 -6.15 7.90 13.12
CA PRO A 54 -4.81 8.06 12.57
C PRO A 54 -3.68 7.51 13.47
N SER A 55 -3.94 7.24 14.76
CA SER A 55 -2.97 6.61 15.67
C SER A 55 -2.51 5.25 15.16
N ALA A 56 -3.43 4.42 14.65
CA ALA A 56 -3.11 3.09 14.10
C ALA A 56 -2.05 3.17 12.99
N ARG A 57 -2.18 4.14 12.09
CA ARG A 57 -1.21 4.34 10.99
C ARG A 57 0.15 4.82 11.49
N ARG A 58 0.16 5.76 12.45
CA ARG A 58 1.40 6.29 13.03
C ARG A 58 2.16 5.24 13.83
N ASP A 59 1.45 4.44 14.62
CA ASP A 59 2.07 3.43 15.48
C ASP A 59 2.62 2.26 14.67
N LEU A 60 1.92 1.86 13.59
CA LEU A 60 2.44 0.90 12.63
C LEU A 60 3.74 1.39 11.98
N GLU A 61 3.79 2.66 11.55
CA GLU A 61 4.99 3.28 10.97
C GLU A 61 6.15 3.29 11.98
N HIS A 62 5.92 3.78 13.20
CA HIS A 62 6.94 3.82 14.25
C HIS A 62 7.45 2.42 14.60
N TRP A 63 6.54 1.44 14.70
CA TRP A 63 6.91 0.07 15.00
C TRP A 63 7.76 -0.55 13.89
N LEU A 64 7.39 -0.35 12.63
CA LEU A 64 8.10 -0.89 11.49
C LEU A 64 9.48 -0.22 11.29
N ASN A 65 9.58 1.09 11.52
CA ASN A 65 10.85 1.82 11.53
C ASN A 65 11.79 1.34 12.63
N ARG A 66 11.27 0.99 13.80
CA ARG A 66 12.07 0.40 14.88
C ARG A 66 12.55 -1.02 14.54
N LEU A 67 11.73 -1.80 13.83
CA LEU A 67 12.07 -3.16 13.42
C LEU A 67 13.13 -3.18 12.31
N VAL A 68 13.04 -2.24 11.37
CA VAL A 68 13.93 -2.11 10.21
C VAL A 68 14.54 -0.71 10.20
N PRO A 69 15.55 -0.46 11.06
CA PRO A 69 16.14 0.87 11.23
C PRO A 69 16.99 1.25 10.03
N GLU A 70 17.11 2.54 9.74
CA GLU A 70 18.07 3.04 8.75
C GLU A 70 19.50 3.00 9.27
N ASN A 71 20.47 3.04 8.35
CA ASN A 71 21.91 3.07 8.65
C ASN A 71 22.42 1.86 9.46
N ASP A 72 21.72 0.73 9.42
CA ASP A 72 22.27 -0.52 9.95
C ASP A 72 23.53 -0.89 9.15
N PRO A 73 24.68 -1.13 9.81
CA PRO A 73 25.93 -1.46 9.12
C PRO A 73 25.88 -2.77 8.32
N LEU A 74 24.85 -3.61 8.52
CA LEU A 74 24.60 -4.79 7.70
C LEU A 74 24.11 -4.43 6.28
N TYR A 75 23.59 -3.23 6.07
CA TYR A 75 23.03 -2.84 4.79
C TYR A 75 24.10 -2.32 3.83
N THR A 76 24.27 -3.03 2.73
CA THR A 76 25.19 -2.64 1.65
C THR A 76 24.46 -2.01 0.45
N HIS A 77 23.12 -2.10 0.40
CA HIS A 77 22.29 -1.51 -0.65
C HIS A 77 21.83 -0.12 -0.24
N THR A 78 22.67 0.89 -0.50
CA THR A 78 22.46 2.27 -0.03
C THR A 78 22.59 3.28 -1.17
N LEU A 79 22.40 2.85 -2.42
CA LEU A 79 22.63 3.69 -3.60
C LEU A 79 21.65 4.86 -3.66
N GLU A 80 20.44 4.65 -3.15
CA GLU A 80 19.39 5.66 -3.15
C GLU A 80 19.22 6.38 -1.80
N GLY A 81 20.11 6.15 -0.83
CA GLY A 81 20.10 6.79 0.50
C GLY A 81 19.98 5.82 1.67
N ALA A 82 19.84 6.37 2.88
CA ALA A 82 19.80 5.61 4.13
C ALA A 82 18.54 4.73 4.28
N ASP A 83 17.47 5.10 3.59
CA ASP A 83 16.16 4.46 3.59
C ASP A 83 16.00 3.40 2.47
N ASP A 84 17.05 3.19 1.66
CA ASP A 84 17.07 2.29 0.51
C ASP A 84 16.85 0.81 0.89
N MET A 85 17.87 0.13 1.41
CA MET A 85 17.72 -1.25 1.90
C MET A 85 16.57 -1.42 2.92
N PRO A 86 16.36 -0.52 3.91
CA PRO A 86 15.23 -0.64 4.83
C PRO A 86 13.88 -0.76 4.13
N ALA A 87 13.62 0.05 3.10
CA ALA A 87 12.35 0.00 2.39
C ALA A 87 12.12 -1.32 1.64
N HIS A 88 13.19 -1.91 1.11
CA HIS A 88 13.12 -3.25 0.50
C HIS A 88 12.79 -4.33 1.54
N ILE A 89 13.39 -4.28 2.73
CA ILE A 89 13.08 -5.22 3.81
C ILE A 89 11.64 -5.04 4.27
N LYS A 90 11.20 -3.80 4.50
CA LYS A 90 9.81 -3.48 4.88
C LYS A 90 8.82 -3.99 3.84
N ALA A 91 9.13 -3.86 2.54
CA ALA A 91 8.33 -4.41 1.47
C ALA A 91 8.26 -5.94 1.50
N ALA A 92 9.39 -6.61 1.72
CA ALA A 92 9.46 -8.07 1.84
C ALA A 92 8.73 -8.64 3.07
N LEU A 93 8.68 -7.88 4.17
CA LEU A 93 7.96 -8.26 5.40
C LEU A 93 6.45 -8.02 5.34
N THR A 94 5.98 -7.28 4.33
CA THR A 94 4.58 -6.90 4.18
C THR A 94 4.01 -7.52 2.91
N ALA A 95 3.23 -6.79 2.12
CA ALA A 95 2.56 -7.35 0.95
C ALA A 95 2.72 -6.46 -0.28
N CYS A 96 3.06 -7.07 -1.42
CA CYS A 96 3.00 -6.41 -2.73
C CYS A 96 1.63 -6.57 -3.41
N GLN A 97 0.75 -7.41 -2.85
CA GLN A 97 -0.57 -7.72 -3.40
C GLN A 97 -1.66 -7.75 -2.33
N LEU A 98 -2.86 -7.32 -2.70
CA LEU A 98 -4.09 -7.56 -1.96
C LEU A 98 -5.13 -8.23 -2.87
N SER A 99 -6.01 -9.04 -2.28
CA SER A 99 -7.17 -9.62 -2.95
C SER A 99 -8.39 -9.38 -2.08
N ILE A 100 -9.35 -8.60 -2.58
CA ILE A 100 -10.49 -8.08 -1.83
C ILE A 100 -11.76 -8.49 -2.57
N PRO A 101 -12.67 -9.25 -1.96
CA PRO A 101 -13.93 -9.59 -2.60
C PRO A 101 -14.82 -8.35 -2.74
N PHE A 102 -15.69 -8.35 -3.74
CA PHE A 102 -16.69 -7.30 -3.95
C PHE A 102 -18.02 -7.93 -4.37
N GLU A 103 -19.12 -7.26 -4.03
CA GLU A 103 -20.50 -7.65 -4.38
C GLU A 103 -21.35 -6.38 -4.56
N HIS A 104 -22.35 -6.42 -5.44
CA HIS A 104 -23.19 -5.28 -5.79
C HIS A 104 -22.40 -4.02 -6.19
N GLY A 105 -21.24 -4.22 -6.82
CA GLY A 105 -20.32 -3.15 -7.19
C GLY A 105 -19.54 -2.51 -6.02
N GLU A 106 -19.65 -3.04 -4.80
CA GLU A 106 -19.01 -2.52 -3.58
C GLU A 106 -17.94 -3.47 -3.04
N LEU A 107 -16.79 -2.92 -2.65
CA LEU A 107 -15.75 -3.68 -1.96
C LEU A 107 -16.27 -4.18 -0.61
N LEU A 108 -16.12 -5.49 -0.34
CA LEU A 108 -16.53 -6.11 0.91
C LEU A 108 -15.48 -5.90 2.01
N LEU A 109 -15.25 -4.63 2.36
CA LEU A 109 -14.41 -4.20 3.47
C LEU A 109 -15.24 -4.09 4.76
N GLY A 110 -14.62 -4.41 5.89
CA GLY A 110 -15.22 -4.11 7.20
C GLY A 110 -15.32 -2.60 7.43
N THR A 111 -16.19 -2.18 8.37
CA THR A 111 -16.48 -0.76 8.68
C THR A 111 -15.23 0.11 8.85
N TRP A 112 -14.17 -0.45 9.44
CA TRP A 112 -12.94 0.27 9.73
C TRP A 112 -11.81 -0.02 8.74
N GLN A 113 -12.00 -0.92 7.79
CA GLN A 113 -10.97 -1.29 6.84
C GLN A 113 -10.85 -0.28 5.70
N GLY A 114 -9.64 0.20 5.46
CA GLY A 114 -9.26 0.95 4.28
C GLY A 114 -8.08 0.29 3.55
N ILE A 115 -7.97 0.59 2.26
CA ILE A 115 -6.87 0.15 1.40
C ILE A 115 -5.81 1.25 1.40
N PHE A 116 -4.60 0.87 1.77
CA PHE A 116 -3.46 1.77 1.90
C PHE A 116 -2.31 1.33 1.02
N LEU A 117 -1.61 2.33 0.49
CA LEU A 117 -0.26 2.18 0.00
C LEU A 117 0.66 2.59 1.15
N TRP A 118 1.54 1.69 1.54
CA TRP A 118 2.55 1.95 2.55
C TRP A 118 3.86 2.34 1.86
N GLU A 119 4.15 3.64 1.84
CA GLU A 119 5.41 4.17 1.33
C GLU A 119 6.48 3.99 2.41
N HIS A 120 7.55 3.27 2.09
CA HIS A 120 8.61 2.98 3.06
C HIS A 120 9.80 3.93 2.95
N ARG A 121 9.91 4.66 1.83
CA ARG A 121 10.97 5.65 1.58
C ARG A 121 10.54 7.03 2.05
N HIS A 122 11.49 7.94 2.22
CA HIS A 122 11.25 9.38 2.32
C HIS A 122 10.91 10.04 0.97
N TYR A 123 10.55 9.22 -0.03
CA TYR A 123 10.18 9.61 -1.37
C TYR A 123 8.87 10.41 -1.41
N ARG A 124 8.82 11.41 -2.30
CA ARG A 124 7.61 12.17 -2.64
C ARG A 124 7.37 12.06 -4.13
N GLY A 125 6.17 11.65 -4.53
CA GLY A 125 5.84 11.47 -5.94
C GLY A 125 4.70 10.50 -6.14
N GLU A 126 4.85 9.55 -7.07
CA GLU A 126 3.80 8.62 -7.44
C GLU A 126 4.27 7.16 -7.40
N ARG A 127 3.38 6.30 -6.90
CA ARG A 127 3.50 4.85 -6.98
C ARG A 127 2.41 4.30 -7.89
N ARG A 128 2.69 3.16 -8.52
CA ARG A 128 1.83 2.55 -9.53
C ARG A 128 1.24 1.26 -9.00
N VAL A 129 -0.07 1.18 -9.00
CA VAL A 129 -0.84 -0.01 -8.60
C VAL A 129 -1.64 -0.50 -9.80
N VAL A 130 -1.54 -1.80 -10.07
CA VAL A 130 -2.37 -2.49 -11.06
C VAL A 130 -3.60 -3.02 -10.34
N VAL A 131 -4.78 -2.75 -10.90
CA VAL A 131 -6.05 -3.32 -10.43
C VAL A 131 -6.50 -4.34 -11.45
N HIS A 132 -6.80 -5.56 -10.99
CA HIS A 132 -7.37 -6.62 -11.79
C HIS A 132 -8.72 -7.05 -11.21
N LEU A 133 -9.74 -7.03 -12.07
CA LEU A 133 -11.07 -7.60 -11.82
C LEU A 133 -11.29 -8.79 -12.74
#